data_AF-A0A4Q3G6L7-F1
#
_entry.id   AF-A0A4Q3G6L7-F1
#
_cell.length_a   1.000
_cell.length_b   1.000
_cell.length_c   1.000
_cell.angle_alpha   90.00
_cell.angle_beta   90.00
_cell.angle_gamma   90.00
#
_symmetry.space_group_name_H-M   'P 1'
#
loop_
_entity.id
_entity.type
_entity.pdbx_description
1 polymer ?
#
loop_
_entity_poly.entity_id
_entity_poly.type
_entity_poly.pdbx_seq_one_letter_code
_entity_poly.pdbx_strand_id
1 'polypeptide(L)'
;MGTLLTGRYQCEKPGDIGGVTRIRLPDEDFRVITGSNYISGGKRGSYLLTGDRVVMTGGPLKGHKYRKTSTRYLKMLKPNGKDGDQRCILALSTMR
;
A
#
# COMPACT_ATOMS: atom_id res chain seq x y z
N MET A 1 -17.34 6.04 4.25
CA MET A 1 -16.37 5.29 3.42
C MET A 1 -15.50 6.29 2.68
N GLY A 2 -14.24 5.98 2.40
CA GLY A 2 -13.31 6.90 1.75
C GLY A 2 -12.52 6.29 0.60
N THR A 3 -11.62 7.09 0.02
CA THR A 3 -10.64 6.66 -0.97
C THR A 3 -9.21 6.98 -0.49
N LEU A 4 -8.24 6.25 -1.02
CA LEU A 4 -6.83 6.61 -0.92
C LEU A 4 -6.53 7.74 -1.90
N LEU A 5 -5.49 8.53 -1.60
CA LEU A 5 -5.03 9.57 -2.52
C LEU A 5 -4.49 8.90 -3.79
N THR A 6 -4.90 9.39 -4.95
CA THR A 6 -4.46 8.88 -6.25
C THR A 6 -2.94 9.00 -6.40
N GLY A 7 -2.32 7.97 -6.97
CA GLY A 7 -0.88 7.92 -7.22
C GLY A 7 -0.24 6.60 -6.84
N ARG A 8 1.09 6.51 -7.03
CA ARG A 8 1.86 5.28 -6.83
C ARG A 8 2.27 5.13 -5.36
N TYR A 9 1.82 4.04 -4.74
CA TYR A 9 2.28 3.60 -3.44
C TYR A 9 3.46 2.65 -3.63
N GLN A 10 4.61 3.03 -3.08
CA GLN A 10 5.84 2.26 -3.11
C GLN A 10 5.99 1.49 -1.79
N CYS A 11 6.03 0.17 -1.87
CA CYS A 11 6.10 -0.68 -0.69
C CYS A 11 7.54 -1.08 -0.33
N GLU A 12 7.84 -1.10 0.95
CA GLU A 12 9.15 -1.43 1.49
C GLU A 12 9.02 -2.08 2.86
N LYS A 13 10.05 -2.83 3.27
CA LYS A 13 10.21 -3.32 4.64
C LYS A 13 11.54 -2.83 5.21
N PRO A 14 11.70 -2.83 6.55
CA PRO A 14 13.02 -2.71 7.17
C PRO A 14 14.01 -3.69 6.55
N GLY A 15 15.25 -3.25 6.36
CA GLY A 15 16.34 -4.14 5.97
C GLY A 15 16.91 -4.88 7.16
N ASP A 16 17.58 -5.99 6.90
CA ASP A 16 18.21 -6.83 7.91
C ASP A 16 19.71 -6.51 7.94
N ILE A 17 20.15 -5.85 9.02
CA ILE A 17 21.51 -5.54 9.51
C ILE A 17 22.62 -5.52 8.44
N GLY A 18 23.26 -4.36 8.27
CA GLY A 18 24.41 -4.19 7.34
C GLY A 18 24.44 -2.86 6.58
N GLY A 19 23.69 -1.84 7.04
CA GLY A 19 23.62 -0.52 6.40
C GLY A 19 22.42 -0.32 5.46
N VAL A 20 21.73 -1.40 5.05
CA VAL A 20 20.47 -1.28 4.29
C VAL A 20 19.33 -1.00 5.26
N THR A 21 18.88 0.25 5.29
CA THR A 21 17.78 0.66 6.19
C THR A 21 16.40 0.24 5.69
N ARG A 22 16.26 0.01 4.38
CA ARG A 22 14.99 -0.30 3.72
C ARG A 22 15.20 -1.19 2.50
N ILE A 23 14.32 -2.19 2.35
CA ILE A 23 14.28 -3.08 1.19
C ILE A 23 12.99 -2.79 0.43
N ARG A 24 13.11 -2.45 -0.86
CA ARG A 24 11.96 -2.26 -1.75
C ARG A 24 11.26 -3.59 -2.03
N LEU A 25 9.94 -3.55 -2.16
CA LEU A 25 9.08 -4.67 -2.52
C LEU A 25 8.28 -4.30 -3.78
N PRO A 26 8.88 -4.34 -4.98
CA PRO A 26 8.22 -3.87 -6.20
C PRO A 26 6.95 -4.65 -6.56
N ASP A 27 6.89 -5.93 -6.24
CA ASP A 27 5.71 -6.78 -6.47
C ASP A 27 4.51 -6.39 -5.59
N GLU A 28 4.78 -5.67 -4.50
CA GLU A 28 3.77 -5.15 -3.58
C GLU A 28 3.33 -3.72 -3.95
N ASP A 29 4.03 -3.06 -4.87
CA ASP A 29 3.65 -1.72 -5.32
C ASP A 29 2.26 -1.73 -5.96
N PHE A 30 1.55 -0.63 -5.80
CA PHE A 30 0.31 -0.39 -6.51
C PHE A 30 0.11 1.09 -6.81
N ARG A 31 -0.69 1.39 -7.82
CA ARG A 31 -1.11 2.75 -8.16
C ARG A 31 -2.61 2.88 -7.93
N VAL A 32 -3.00 3.71 -6.97
CA VAL A 32 -4.38 4.13 -6.81
C VAL A 32 -4.74 5.00 -8.02
N ILE A 33 -5.86 4.67 -8.65
CA ILE A 33 -6.39 5.39 -9.80
C ILE A 33 -7.63 6.18 -9.37
N THR A 34 -8.79 5.93 -9.97
CA THR A 34 -10.06 6.58 -9.62
C THR A 34 -10.93 5.70 -8.71
N GLY A 35 -11.62 6.35 -7.78
CA GLY A 35 -12.44 5.70 -6.77
C GLY A 35 -11.64 4.69 -5.94
N SER A 36 -12.27 3.58 -5.59
CA SER A 36 -11.65 2.51 -4.80
C SER A 36 -10.98 1.43 -5.68
N ASN A 37 -10.20 1.86 -6.68
CA ASN A 37 -9.48 0.99 -7.61
C ASN A 37 -7.97 1.23 -7.61
N TYR A 38 -7.21 0.20 -7.95
CA TYR A 38 -5.77 0.28 -8.14
C TYR A 38 -5.29 -0.53 -9.34
N ILE A 39 -4.03 -0.32 -9.73
CA ILE A 39 -3.29 -1.15 -10.69
C ILE A 39 -2.04 -1.68 -10.01
N SER A 40 -1.77 -2.99 -10.13
CA SER A 40 -0.53 -3.64 -9.72
C SER A 40 -0.18 -4.73 -10.75
N GLY A 41 1.09 -4.90 -11.10
CA GLY A 41 1.51 -5.87 -12.14
C GLY A 41 0.74 -5.74 -13.46
N GLY A 42 0.35 -4.52 -13.85
CA GLY A 42 -0.46 -4.25 -15.06
C GLY A 42 -1.94 -4.65 -14.98
N LYS A 43 -2.39 -5.27 -13.88
CA LYS A 43 -3.77 -5.71 -13.69
C LYS A 43 -4.52 -4.79 -12.73
N ARG A 44 -5.82 -4.60 -12.99
CA ARG A 44 -6.70 -3.79 -12.13
C ARG A 44 -7.18 -4.60 -10.92
N GLY A 45 -7.29 -3.93 -9.79
CA GLY A 45 -7.93 -4.43 -8.58
C GLY A 45 -8.75 -3.35 -7.90
N SER A 46 -9.37 -3.73 -6.78
CA SER A 46 -10.22 -2.86 -5.97
C SER A 46 -9.86 -2.97 -4.49
N TYR A 47 -10.21 -1.94 -3.74
CA TYR A 47 -10.04 -1.89 -2.30
C TYR A 47 -11.28 -1.30 -1.62
N LEU A 48 -11.36 -1.43 -0.31
CA LEU A 48 -12.29 -0.72 0.54
C LEU A 48 -11.50 0.04 1.61
N LEU A 49 -11.84 1.31 1.83
CA LEU A 49 -11.32 2.11 2.94
C LEU A 49 -12.47 2.46 3.90
N THR A 50 -12.37 1.94 5.12
CA THR A 50 -13.31 2.17 6.22
C THR A 50 -12.53 2.59 7.46
N GLY A 51 -12.75 3.83 7.93
CA GLY A 51 -11.93 4.41 8.99
C GLY A 51 -10.47 4.54 8.53
N ASP A 52 -9.56 3.92 9.29
CA ASP A 52 -8.14 3.80 8.94
C ASP A 52 -7.80 2.46 8.24
N ARG A 53 -8.77 1.57 8.02
CA ARG A 53 -8.50 0.24 7.48
C ARG A 53 -8.73 0.16 5.98
N VAL A 54 -7.70 -0.26 5.26
CA VAL A 54 -7.74 -0.59 3.83
C VAL A 54 -7.77 -2.11 3.67
N VAL A 55 -8.71 -2.62 2.89
CA VAL A 55 -8.77 -4.04 2.51
C VAL A 55 -8.79 -4.13 0.99
N MET A 56 -7.81 -4.83 0.41
CA MET A 56 -7.79 -5.13 -1.02
C MET A 56 -8.80 -6.25 -1.30
N THR A 57 -9.87 -5.95 -2.03
CA THR A 57 -11.01 -6.85 -2.25
C THR A 57 -10.95 -7.59 -3.59
N GLY A 58 -10.12 -7.12 -4.53
CA GLY A 58 -9.92 -7.75 -5.84
C GLY A 58 -8.54 -7.47 -6.45
N GLY A 59 -8.24 -8.15 -7.55
CA GLY A 59 -6.98 -8.02 -8.29
C GLY A 59 -5.79 -8.72 -7.63
N PRO A 60 -4.56 -8.42 -8.07
CA PRO A 60 -3.34 -9.13 -7.65
C PRO A 60 -3.06 -9.11 -6.15
N LEU A 61 -3.40 -8.02 -5.47
CA LEU A 61 -3.17 -7.85 -4.02
C LEU A 61 -4.39 -8.24 -3.18
N LYS A 62 -5.36 -8.98 -3.74
CA LYS A 62 -6.58 -9.38 -3.03
C LYS A 62 -6.23 -10.08 -1.70
N GLY A 63 -6.89 -9.66 -0.63
CA GLY A 63 -6.67 -10.20 0.71
C GLY A 63 -5.65 -9.41 1.53
N HIS A 64 -4.82 -8.57 0.91
CA HIS A 64 -3.92 -7.68 1.64
C HIS A 64 -4.72 -6.65 2.44
N LYS A 65 -4.23 -6.34 3.65
CA LYS A 65 -4.88 -5.41 4.58
C LYS A 65 -3.86 -4.42 5.10
N TYR A 66 -4.25 -3.16 5.17
CA TYR A 66 -3.37 -2.11 5.64
C TYR A 66 -4.08 -1.20 6.65
N ARG A 67 -3.30 -0.61 7.55
CA ARG A 67 -3.69 0.54 8.37
C ARG A 67 -3.15 1.80 7.71
N LYS A 68 -4.02 2.77 7.47
CA LYS A 68 -3.69 4.11 7.02
C LYS A 68 -3.28 4.94 8.22
N THR A 69 -1.97 5.06 8.45
CA THR A 69 -1.43 5.82 9.58
C THR A 69 -1.38 7.32 9.30
N SER A 70 -1.38 7.72 8.02
CA SER A 70 -1.60 9.09 7.58
C SER A 70 -2.11 9.12 6.13
N THR A 71 -2.39 10.29 5.58
CA THR A 71 -2.85 10.46 4.19
C THR A 71 -1.97 9.74 3.16
N ARG A 72 -0.66 9.68 3.40
CA ARG A 72 0.34 9.16 2.44
C ARG A 72 1.00 7.85 2.88
N TYR A 73 0.69 7.33 4.05
CA TYR A 73 1.38 6.17 4.63
C TYR A 73 0.40 5.06 5.01
N LEU A 74 0.73 3.86 4.56
CA LEU A 74 0.04 2.62 4.88
C LEU A 74 1.00 1.65 5.55
N LYS A 75 0.55 0.97 6.60
CA LYS A 75 1.27 -0.11 7.28
C LYS A 75 0.54 -1.42 7.02
N MET A 76 1.23 -2.46 6.56
CA MET A 76 0.62 -3.78 6.36
C MET A 76 0.09 -4.30 7.68
N LEU A 77 -1.03 -5.01 7.66
CA LEU A 77 -1.60 -5.66 8.82
C LEU A 77 -1.43 -7.17 8.73
N LYS A 78 -0.89 -7.75 9.79
CA LYS A 78 -0.83 -9.21 9.98
C LYS A 78 -2.25 -9.77 10.16
N PRO A 79 -2.45 -11.10 10.03
CA PRO A 79 -3.76 -11.72 10.23
C PRO A 79 -4.39 -11.40 11.60
N ASN A 80 -3.57 -11.23 12.63
CA ASN A 80 -3.98 -10.85 13.99
C ASN A 80 -4.35 -9.36 14.16
N GLY A 81 -4.32 -8.57 13.08
CA GLY A 81 -4.67 -7.14 13.10
C GLY A 81 -3.58 -6.20 13.62
N LYS A 82 -2.42 -6.73 14.02
CA LYS A 82 -1.25 -5.92 14.40
C LYS A 82 -0.47 -5.48 13.16
N ASP A 83 0.31 -4.42 13.32
CA ASP A 83 1.17 -3.90 12.26
C ASP A 83 2.27 -4.92 11.87
N GLY A 84 2.47 -5.07 10.57
CA GLY A 84 3.53 -5.85 9.94
C GLY A 84 4.71 -4.97 9.55
N ASP A 85 5.79 -5.60 9.08
CA ASP A 85 7.03 -4.88 8.79
C ASP A 85 6.92 -4.05 7.51
N GLN A 86 6.20 -4.54 6.51
CA GLN A 86 5.92 -3.82 5.26
C GLN A 86 5.11 -2.55 5.50
N ARG A 87 5.53 -1.48 4.83
CA ARG A 87 4.78 -0.22 4.69
C ARG A 87 4.73 0.20 3.22
N CYS A 88 3.73 0.95 2.84
CA CYS A 88 3.58 1.51 1.50
C CYS A 88 3.38 3.02 1.59
N ILE A 89 4.18 3.76 0.82
CA ILE A 89 4.26 5.22 0.91
C ILE A 89 3.84 5.79 -0.44
N LEU A 90 2.93 6.76 -0.44
CA LEU A 90 2.59 7.49 -1.65
C LEU A 90 3.82 8.27 -2.13
N ALA A 91 4.34 7.91 -3.29
CA ALA A 91 5.46 8.59 -3.93
C ALA A 91 5.11 10.08 -4.12
N LEU A 92 6.07 10.95 -3.80
CA LEU A 92 5.96 12.34 -4.22
C LEU A 92 6.12 12.35 -5.74
N SER A 93 5.08 12.79 -6.44
CA SER A 93 5.24 13.11 -7.86
C SER A 93 6.09 14.36 -7.94
N THR A 94 7.38 14.23 -8.26
CA THR A 94 8.12 15.33 -8.84
C THR A 94 7.47 15.59 -10.20
N MET A 95 6.77 16.72 -10.34
CA MET A 95 6.41 17.23 -11.65
C MET A 95 7.70 17.33 -12.46
N ARG A 96 7.78 16.60 -13.56
CA ARG A 96 8.71 16.86 -14.66
C ARG A 96 7.94 17.59 -15.73
#